data_AF-A0A0N8H7R5-F1
#
_entry.id   AF-A0A0N8H7R5-F1
#
_cell.length_a   1.000
_cell.length_b   1.000
_cell.length_c   1.000
_cell.angle_alpha   90.00
_cell.angle_beta   90.00
_cell.angle_gamma   90.00
#
_symmetry.space_group_name_H-M   'P 1'
#
loop_
_entity.id
_entity.type
_entity.pdbx_description
1 polymer ?
#
loop_
_entity_poly.entity_id
_entity_poly.type
_entity_poly.pdbx_seq_one_letter_code
_entity_poly.pdbx_strand_id
1 'polypeptide(L)'
;MSMPRDLTVHGIGRLGITIQGQGPLEENSLEFTGLASAIHAGLSLLEKADGRQAMHSVGVTVVREWDRLGTFRFGGDVTQMSTYVDQFLHALRSDFPRVLLGSLGGPDVIAESRRIPGWDGNLLRYAPKKAGGIYYNMSKVSHMAAAARQANDSDSHGRKMTTRHRTYLFMLAVATAHELTHLFVGYLAQGHDTVVSYTPPAVSYLNYAGLNDMYGHMLTGESGRVLESRLFGGSIEFYRDISDDKDQAGIPYILDSDANAWKIDQNCLVQLVTRIEEFDTFPFATTGGALTFEDRQARGLLSLGAAGSQGGTFMRARQG
;
A
#
# COMPACT_ATOMS: atom_id res chain seq x y z
N MET A 1 -5.52 -26.99 7.77
CA MET A 1 -4.67 -25.95 7.15
C MET A 1 -3.52 -25.68 8.11
N SER A 2 -2.26 -25.82 7.69
CA SER A 2 -1.13 -25.45 8.54
C SER A 2 -1.13 -23.94 8.71
N MET A 3 -1.15 -23.45 9.94
CA MET A 3 -0.95 -22.03 10.24
C MET A 3 0.42 -21.58 9.68
N PRO A 4 0.56 -20.34 9.20
CA PRO A 4 1.87 -19.80 8.86
C PRO A 4 2.82 -19.95 10.04
N ARG A 5 4.03 -20.41 9.78
CA ARG A 5 5.10 -20.42 10.78
C ARG A 5 5.59 -18.99 10.89
N ASP A 6 5.23 -18.31 11.96
CA ASP A 6 5.75 -16.98 12.24
C ASP A 6 7.22 -17.08 12.64
N LEU A 7 8.03 -16.19 12.07
CA LEU A 7 9.42 -16.00 12.46
C LEU A 7 9.67 -14.55 12.84
N THR A 8 10.71 -14.33 13.64
CA THR A 8 11.20 -12.99 13.93
C THR A 8 12.05 -12.50 12.75
N VAL A 9 11.54 -11.51 12.03
CA VAL A 9 12.26 -10.84 10.93
C VAL A 9 12.82 -9.52 11.43
N HIS A 10 14.12 -9.31 11.23
CA HIS A 10 14.79 -8.09 11.64
C HIS A 10 14.11 -6.85 11.02
N GLY A 11 13.81 -5.87 11.85
CA GLY A 11 13.12 -4.66 11.42
C GLY A 11 11.62 -4.80 11.21
N ILE A 12 10.97 -5.96 11.39
CA ILE A 12 9.51 -6.11 11.25
C ILE A 12 8.86 -6.68 12.51
N GLY A 13 9.53 -7.61 13.21
CA GLY A 13 8.94 -8.39 14.30
C GLY A 13 8.47 -9.75 13.81
N ARG A 14 7.34 -10.26 14.34
CA ARG A 14 6.81 -11.56 13.94
C ARG A 14 6.08 -11.51 12.59
N LEU A 15 6.68 -12.10 11.56
CA LEU A 15 6.12 -12.16 10.21
C LEU A 15 5.96 -13.61 9.74
N GLY A 16 4.88 -13.87 9.01
CA GLY A 16 4.68 -15.11 8.26
C GLY A 16 3.97 -14.79 6.95
N ILE A 17 4.44 -15.34 5.84
CA ILE A 17 3.87 -15.16 4.51
C ILE A 17 3.26 -16.49 4.06
N THR A 18 2.01 -16.47 3.63
CA THR A 18 1.28 -17.67 3.17
C THR A 18 0.87 -17.52 1.73
N ILE A 19 1.13 -18.54 0.92
CA ILE A 19 0.55 -18.65 -0.41
C ILE A 19 -0.86 -19.24 -0.28
N GLN A 20 -1.86 -18.54 -0.81
CA GLN A 20 -3.24 -18.99 -0.79
C GLN A 20 -3.37 -20.35 -1.48
N GLY A 21 -3.85 -21.35 -0.74
CA GLY A 21 -4.02 -22.72 -1.24
C GLY A 21 -2.75 -23.59 -1.25
N GLN A 22 -1.56 -23.05 -0.95
CA GLN A 22 -0.29 -23.81 -0.98
C GLN A 22 0.45 -23.85 0.36
N GLY A 23 0.14 -22.96 1.31
CA GLY A 23 0.73 -22.97 2.66
C GLY A 23 1.83 -21.92 2.86
N PRO A 24 2.66 -22.04 3.91
CA PRO A 24 3.68 -21.04 4.22
C PRO A 24 4.75 -20.96 3.12
N LEU A 25 5.17 -19.75 2.81
CA LEU A 25 6.28 -19.47 1.88
C LEU A 25 7.63 -19.76 2.55
N GLU A 26 8.59 -20.31 1.80
CA GLU A 26 9.93 -20.60 2.32
C GLU A 26 10.69 -19.31 2.68
N GLU A 27 11.24 -19.26 3.89
CA GLU A 27 11.80 -18.04 4.51
C GLU A 27 13.04 -17.50 3.78
N ASN A 28 13.83 -18.38 3.15
CA ASN A 28 15.03 -18.03 2.39
C ASN A 28 14.74 -17.74 0.90
N SER A 29 13.49 -17.81 0.46
CA SER A 29 13.13 -17.53 -0.92
C SER A 29 13.30 -16.04 -1.23
N LEU A 30 13.52 -15.72 -2.51
CA LEU A 30 13.63 -14.33 -2.96
C LEU A 30 12.29 -13.61 -2.87
N GLU A 31 11.20 -14.34 -3.02
CA GLU A 31 9.83 -13.89 -2.83
C GLU A 31 9.61 -13.45 -1.37
N PHE A 32 10.00 -14.30 -0.40
CA PHE A 32 9.88 -13.97 1.03
C PHE A 32 10.78 -12.78 1.38
N THR A 33 12.06 -12.86 1.04
CA THR A 33 13.07 -11.85 1.41
C THR A 33 12.71 -10.49 0.83
N GLY A 34 12.39 -10.43 -0.47
CA GLY A 34 12.06 -9.17 -1.13
C GLY A 34 10.76 -8.55 -0.58
N LEU A 35 9.72 -9.36 -0.34
CA LEU A 35 8.47 -8.84 0.22
C LEU A 35 8.65 -8.39 1.67
N ALA A 36 9.41 -9.14 2.48
CA ALA A 36 9.75 -8.73 3.84
C ALA A 36 10.53 -7.40 3.83
N SER A 37 11.52 -7.23 2.96
CA SER A 37 12.24 -5.96 2.82
C SER A 37 11.32 -4.80 2.42
N ALA A 38 10.41 -5.01 1.48
CA ALA A 38 9.43 -4.00 1.09
C ALA A 38 8.44 -3.65 2.22
N ILE A 39 7.98 -4.66 2.98
CA ILE A 39 7.12 -4.46 4.15
C ILE A 39 7.83 -3.63 5.21
N HIS A 40 9.08 -3.99 5.52
CA HIS A 40 9.90 -3.23 6.45
C HIS A 40 10.00 -1.76 6.01
N ALA A 41 10.31 -1.52 4.74
CA ALA A 41 10.41 -0.17 4.20
C ALA A 41 9.08 0.60 4.31
N GLY A 42 7.96 -0.02 3.91
CA GLY A 42 6.63 0.60 3.99
C GLY A 42 6.21 0.94 5.42
N LEU A 43 6.45 0.05 6.39
CA LEU A 43 6.17 0.33 7.81
C LEU A 43 7.10 1.43 8.35
N SER A 44 8.37 1.42 7.96
CA SER A 44 9.33 2.46 8.37
C SER A 44 8.99 3.85 7.82
N LEU A 45 8.39 3.97 6.63
CA LEU A 45 7.86 5.25 6.14
C LEU A 45 6.79 5.82 7.10
N LEU A 46 5.88 4.98 7.57
CA LEU A 46 4.81 5.39 8.49
C LEU A 46 5.33 5.73 9.90
N GLU A 47 6.47 5.18 10.30
CA GLU A 47 7.07 5.44 11.61
C GLU A 47 7.90 6.73 11.67
N LYS A 48 8.25 7.33 10.52
CA LYS A 48 8.88 8.66 10.44
C LYS A 48 7.92 9.76 10.88
N ALA A 49 8.45 10.95 11.18
CA ALA A 49 7.68 12.08 11.67
C ALA A 49 6.52 12.45 10.72
N ASP A 50 6.82 12.65 9.43
CA ASP A 50 5.82 12.94 8.41
C ASP A 50 4.81 11.78 8.23
N GLY A 51 5.28 10.54 8.31
CA GLY A 51 4.42 9.35 8.26
C GLY A 51 3.39 9.31 9.39
N ARG A 52 3.84 9.53 10.63
CA ARG A 52 2.97 9.63 11.81
C ARG A 52 2.00 10.80 11.70
N GLN A 53 2.46 11.94 11.20
CA GLN A 53 1.62 13.12 11.00
C GLN A 53 0.54 12.86 9.94
N ALA A 54 0.88 12.19 8.83
CA ALA A 54 -0.07 11.81 7.79
C ALA A 54 -1.12 10.83 8.35
N MET A 55 -0.69 9.79 9.06
CA MET A 55 -1.57 8.82 9.73
C MET A 55 -2.50 9.49 10.76
N HIS A 56 -1.96 10.38 11.59
CA HIS A 56 -2.74 11.18 12.54
C HIS A 56 -3.82 11.97 11.81
N SER A 57 -3.46 12.67 10.72
CA SER A 57 -4.43 13.46 9.99
C SER A 57 -5.51 12.61 9.32
N VAL A 58 -5.16 11.44 8.77
CA VAL A 58 -6.14 10.49 8.22
C VAL A 58 -7.10 10.05 9.33
N GLY A 59 -6.59 9.64 10.48
CA GLY A 59 -7.41 9.19 11.61
C GLY A 59 -8.38 10.26 12.11
N VAL A 60 -7.90 11.50 12.31
CA VAL A 60 -8.76 12.62 12.71
C VAL A 60 -9.84 12.89 11.67
N THR A 61 -9.49 12.92 10.38
CA THR A 61 -10.45 13.19 9.31
C THR A 61 -11.51 12.09 9.24
N VAL A 62 -11.13 10.82 9.31
CA VAL A 62 -12.07 9.70 9.28
C VAL A 62 -13.04 9.74 10.46
N VAL A 63 -12.54 9.91 11.69
CA VAL A 63 -13.38 9.95 12.90
C VAL A 63 -14.37 11.12 12.85
N ARG A 64 -13.92 12.30 12.40
CA ARG A 64 -14.81 13.47 12.24
C ARG A 64 -15.87 13.25 11.17
N GLU A 65 -15.53 12.60 10.07
CA GLU A 65 -16.51 12.32 9.01
C GLU A 65 -17.52 11.23 9.43
N TRP A 66 -17.10 10.24 10.20
CA TRP A 66 -18.03 9.29 10.83
C TRP A 66 -19.04 9.99 11.75
N ASP A 67 -18.58 10.91 12.59
CA ASP A 67 -19.42 11.69 13.49
C ASP A 67 -20.37 12.61 12.71
N ARG A 68 -19.85 13.36 11.74
CA ARG A 68 -20.62 14.28 10.89
C ARG A 68 -21.74 13.57 10.12
N LEU A 69 -21.48 12.36 9.62
CA LEU A 69 -22.46 11.55 8.88
C LEU A 69 -23.36 10.71 9.78
N GLY A 70 -23.02 10.56 11.07
CA GLY A 70 -23.73 9.67 12.00
C GLY A 70 -23.64 8.19 11.61
N THR A 71 -22.61 7.77 10.85
CA THR A 71 -22.50 6.40 10.32
C THR A 71 -21.85 5.45 11.30
N PHE A 72 -20.83 5.91 12.04
CA PHE A 72 -20.14 5.12 13.05
C PHE A 72 -19.76 5.99 14.24
N ARG A 73 -19.86 5.46 15.46
CA ARG A 73 -19.47 6.17 16.67
C ARG A 73 -18.13 5.65 17.16
N PHE A 74 -17.08 6.43 16.95
CA PHE A 74 -15.77 6.13 17.53
C PHE A 74 -15.84 6.13 19.06
N GLY A 75 -15.38 5.06 19.68
CA GLY A 75 -15.40 4.87 21.14
C GLY A 75 -14.18 5.44 21.87
N GLY A 76 -13.18 5.94 21.15
CA GLY A 76 -12.01 6.61 21.73
C GLY A 76 -12.13 8.14 21.79
N ASP A 77 -11.04 8.80 22.17
CA ASP A 77 -10.92 10.26 22.21
C ASP A 77 -10.08 10.75 21.02
N VAL A 78 -10.70 11.53 20.12
CA VAL A 78 -10.01 12.06 18.93
C VAL A 78 -8.79 12.92 19.26
N THR A 79 -8.72 13.52 20.46
CA THR A 79 -7.57 14.31 20.90
C THR A 79 -6.34 13.43 21.20
N GLN A 80 -6.54 12.12 21.38
CA GLN A 80 -5.50 11.11 21.61
C GLN A 80 -5.05 10.42 20.31
N MET A 81 -5.38 10.97 19.14
CA MET A 81 -5.08 10.31 17.86
C MET A 81 -3.60 9.98 17.67
N SER A 82 -2.68 10.84 18.12
CA SER A 82 -1.23 10.54 18.06
C SER A 82 -0.87 9.29 18.86
N THR A 83 -1.45 9.13 20.06
CA THR A 83 -1.27 7.93 20.87
C THR A 83 -1.82 6.69 20.18
N TYR A 84 -2.94 6.78 19.48
CA TYR A 84 -3.49 5.67 18.71
C TYR A 84 -2.62 5.28 17.52
N VAL A 85 -2.03 6.26 16.82
CA VAL A 85 -1.04 6.01 15.75
C VAL A 85 0.18 5.27 16.33
N ASP A 86 0.73 5.76 17.45
CA ASP A 86 1.91 5.15 18.06
C ASP A 86 1.65 3.71 18.54
N GLN A 87 0.49 3.47 19.16
CA GLN A 87 0.07 2.13 19.59
C GLN A 87 -0.11 1.18 18.41
N PHE A 88 -0.76 1.66 17.34
CA PHE A 88 -0.97 0.88 16.14
C PHE A 88 0.37 0.48 15.51
N LEU A 89 1.26 1.44 15.25
CA LEU A 89 2.57 1.19 14.64
C LEU A 89 3.45 0.28 15.53
N HIS A 90 3.46 0.52 16.84
CA HIS A 90 4.18 -0.34 17.79
C HIS A 90 3.68 -1.79 17.75
N ALA A 91 2.35 -1.99 17.71
CA ALA A 91 1.77 -3.33 17.62
C ALA A 91 2.12 -4.00 16.28
N LEU A 92 2.11 -3.28 15.15
CA LEU A 92 2.54 -3.80 13.86
C LEU A 92 4.00 -4.26 13.86
N ARG A 93 4.89 -3.49 14.51
CA ARG A 93 6.32 -3.82 14.63
C ARG A 93 6.60 -4.99 15.58
N SER A 94 5.65 -5.35 16.42
CA SER A 94 5.74 -6.50 17.33
C SER A 94 5.21 -7.77 16.68
N ASP A 95 4.01 -7.70 16.09
CA ASP A 95 3.31 -8.85 15.50
C ASP A 95 2.57 -8.43 14.22
N PHE A 96 3.30 -8.35 13.11
CA PHE A 96 2.81 -7.81 11.84
C PHE A 96 1.53 -8.53 11.37
N PRO A 97 0.57 -7.85 10.71
CA PRO A 97 -0.64 -8.47 10.17
C PRO A 97 -0.35 -9.70 9.31
N ARG A 98 -1.37 -10.55 9.14
CA ARG A 98 -1.21 -11.73 8.27
C ARG A 98 -0.86 -11.29 6.85
N VAL A 99 0.15 -11.90 6.26
CA VAL A 99 0.53 -11.65 4.87
C VAL A 99 0.17 -12.84 4.01
N LEU A 100 -0.61 -12.58 2.96
CA LEU A 100 -1.07 -13.61 2.02
C LEU A 100 -0.67 -13.26 0.59
N LEU A 101 -0.27 -14.25 -0.18
CA LEU A 101 -0.01 -14.13 -1.62
C LEU A 101 -1.13 -14.84 -2.38
N GLY A 102 -1.74 -14.14 -3.32
CA GLY A 102 -2.85 -14.69 -4.11
C GLY A 102 -3.08 -13.93 -5.42
N SER A 103 -4.08 -14.38 -6.17
CA SER A 103 -4.58 -13.64 -7.32
C SER A 103 -5.55 -12.56 -6.83
N LEU A 104 -5.26 -11.30 -7.12
CA LEU A 104 -6.06 -10.14 -6.70
C LEU A 104 -6.57 -9.42 -7.92
N GLY A 105 -7.88 -9.32 -8.12
CA GLY A 105 -8.59 -8.35 -8.97
C GLY A 105 -8.13 -8.05 -10.41
N GLY A 106 -7.05 -8.66 -10.92
CA GLY A 106 -6.34 -8.29 -12.15
C GLY A 106 -4.85 -7.95 -11.93
N PRO A 107 -4.07 -7.75 -13.00
CA PRO A 107 -2.64 -7.43 -12.91
C PRO A 107 -2.32 -6.06 -12.27
N ASP A 108 -3.33 -5.26 -11.95
CA ASP A 108 -3.21 -3.84 -11.54
C ASP A 108 -3.39 -3.63 -10.06
N VAL A 109 -3.99 -4.61 -9.39
CA VAL A 109 -4.07 -4.63 -7.94
C VAL A 109 -2.73 -5.13 -7.42
N ILE A 110 -1.98 -4.27 -6.73
CA ILE A 110 -0.68 -4.61 -6.14
C ILE A 110 -0.89 -5.36 -4.82
N ALA A 111 -1.77 -4.82 -3.98
CA ALA A 111 -2.14 -5.37 -2.70
C ALA A 111 -3.60 -5.03 -2.37
N GLU A 112 -4.11 -5.61 -1.29
CA GLU A 112 -5.34 -5.17 -0.64
C GLU A 112 -5.31 -5.59 0.82
N SER A 113 -5.86 -4.76 1.69
CA SER A 113 -6.08 -5.07 3.09
C SER A 113 -7.47 -5.68 3.28
N ARG A 114 -7.56 -6.66 4.19
CA ARG A 114 -8.83 -7.23 4.62
C ARG A 114 -8.91 -7.22 6.13
N ARG A 115 -10.02 -6.72 6.66
CA ARG A 115 -10.39 -6.88 8.07
C ARG A 115 -10.73 -8.34 8.32
N ILE A 116 -10.40 -8.82 9.52
CA ILE A 116 -10.76 -10.14 10.01
C ILE A 116 -11.68 -9.94 11.22
N PRO A 117 -12.94 -10.39 11.15
CA PRO A 117 -13.83 -10.34 12.29
C PRO A 117 -13.27 -11.16 13.47
N GLY A 118 -13.46 -10.65 14.69
CA GLY A 118 -13.11 -11.39 15.92
C GLY A 118 -12.00 -10.76 16.78
N TRP A 119 -11.46 -9.60 16.39
CA TRP A 119 -10.74 -8.74 17.35
C TRP A 119 -11.74 -7.96 18.22
N ASP A 120 -11.39 -7.73 19.50
CA ASP A 120 -12.28 -7.20 20.53
C ASP A 120 -12.44 -5.66 20.51
N GLY A 121 -11.76 -4.98 19.59
CA GLY A 121 -11.84 -3.53 19.44
C GLY A 121 -11.10 -2.72 20.51
N ASN A 122 -10.31 -3.37 21.37
CA ASN A 122 -9.56 -2.68 22.42
C ASN A 122 -8.34 -1.95 21.83
N LEU A 123 -8.48 -0.64 21.64
CA LEU A 123 -7.45 0.22 21.05
C LEU A 123 -6.07 0.06 21.75
N LEU A 124 -6.04 -0.05 23.07
CA LEU A 124 -4.81 -0.18 23.84
C LEU A 124 -4.15 -1.58 23.77
N ARG A 125 -4.86 -2.58 23.22
CA ARG A 125 -4.42 -3.97 23.12
C ARG A 125 -4.64 -4.51 21.71
N TYR A 126 -4.25 -3.70 20.71
CA TYR A 126 -4.36 -4.09 19.32
C TYR A 126 -3.63 -5.40 19.02
N ALA A 127 -4.29 -6.30 18.31
CA ALA A 127 -3.76 -7.60 17.91
C ALA A 127 -3.80 -7.72 16.38
N PRO A 128 -2.76 -7.28 15.64
CA PRO A 128 -2.84 -7.09 14.20
C PRO A 128 -3.25 -8.35 13.43
N LYS A 129 -2.70 -9.52 13.79
CA LYS A 129 -3.03 -10.82 13.15
C LYS A 129 -4.47 -11.31 13.37
N LYS A 130 -5.15 -10.78 14.40
CA LYS A 130 -6.57 -11.06 14.65
C LYS A 130 -7.48 -10.05 13.97
N ALA A 131 -7.01 -8.82 13.79
CA ALA A 131 -7.81 -7.73 13.26
C ALA A 131 -7.77 -7.62 11.73
N GLY A 132 -6.70 -8.08 11.08
CA GLY A 132 -6.60 -7.98 9.62
C GLY A 132 -5.43 -8.72 8.99
N GLY A 133 -5.36 -8.60 7.67
CA GLY A 133 -4.24 -9.06 6.86
C GLY A 133 -4.06 -8.23 5.60
N ILE A 134 -2.86 -8.29 5.03
CA ILE A 134 -2.52 -7.70 3.74
C ILE A 134 -2.32 -8.83 2.75
N TYR A 135 -3.02 -8.74 1.63
CA TYR A 135 -2.91 -9.65 0.51
C TYR A 135 -2.09 -8.95 -0.55
N TYR A 136 -1.08 -9.62 -1.09
CA TYR A 136 -0.29 -9.12 -2.21
C TYR A 136 -0.55 -9.95 -3.45
N ASN A 137 -0.46 -9.30 -4.61
CA ASN A 137 -0.60 -9.96 -5.88
C ASN A 137 0.62 -10.86 -6.12
N MET A 138 0.37 -12.17 -6.18
CA MET A 138 1.41 -13.19 -6.36
C MET A 138 2.29 -12.88 -7.57
N SER A 139 1.72 -12.46 -8.70
CA SER A 139 2.47 -12.20 -9.92
C SER A 139 3.52 -11.11 -9.72
N LYS A 140 3.20 -10.03 -8.99
CA LYS A 140 4.13 -8.92 -8.72
C LYS A 140 5.28 -9.39 -7.83
N VAL A 141 4.98 -10.19 -6.80
CA VAL A 141 6.01 -10.75 -5.91
C VAL A 141 6.90 -11.74 -6.65
N SER A 142 6.34 -12.60 -7.51
CA SER A 142 7.12 -13.52 -8.35
C SER A 142 8.00 -12.78 -9.37
N HIS A 143 7.50 -11.72 -10.00
CA HIS A 143 8.28 -10.92 -10.95
C HIS A 143 9.41 -10.14 -10.26
N MET A 144 9.17 -9.62 -9.05
CA MET A 144 10.21 -9.03 -8.21
C MET A 144 11.34 -10.03 -7.94
N ALA A 145 11.00 -11.26 -7.55
CA ALA A 145 11.97 -12.31 -7.29
C ALA A 145 12.71 -12.75 -8.56
N ALA A 146 12.02 -12.83 -9.71
CA ALA A 146 12.64 -13.14 -10.99
C ALA A 146 13.63 -12.05 -11.44
N ALA A 147 13.32 -10.78 -11.22
CA ALA A 147 14.23 -9.67 -11.45
C ALA A 147 15.47 -9.76 -10.54
N ALA A 148 15.28 -10.11 -9.26
CA ALA A 148 16.40 -10.32 -8.33
C ALA A 148 17.34 -11.44 -8.79
N ARG A 149 16.80 -12.58 -9.26
CA ARG A 149 17.60 -13.72 -9.78
C ARG A 149 18.49 -13.34 -10.95
N GLN A 150 18.06 -12.38 -11.76
CA GLN A 150 18.74 -11.96 -12.98
C GLN A 150 19.58 -10.68 -12.79
N ALA A 151 19.46 -10.03 -11.63
CA ALA A 151 20.18 -8.80 -11.33
C ALA A 151 21.69 -9.05 -11.28
N ASN A 152 22.43 -8.26 -12.04
CA ASN A 152 23.89 -8.21 -11.99
C ASN A 152 24.36 -6.85 -12.54
N ASP A 153 25.58 -6.44 -12.22
CA ASP A 153 26.12 -5.15 -12.71
C ASP A 153 26.98 -5.30 -13.97
N SER A 154 27.26 -6.53 -14.39
CA SER A 154 28.22 -6.87 -15.44
C SER A 154 27.71 -6.52 -16.85
N ASP A 155 26.41 -6.66 -17.11
CA ASP A 155 25.84 -6.42 -18.45
C ASP A 155 24.59 -5.51 -18.42
N SER A 156 24.12 -5.09 -19.60
CA SER A 156 22.98 -4.17 -19.73
C SER A 156 21.67 -4.79 -19.26
N HIS A 157 21.46 -6.09 -19.47
CA HIS A 157 20.27 -6.80 -19.04
C HIS A 157 20.25 -6.95 -17.52
N GLY A 158 21.38 -7.34 -16.91
CA GLY A 158 21.57 -7.39 -15.48
C GLY A 158 21.25 -6.07 -14.80
N ARG A 159 21.80 -4.96 -15.31
CA ARG A 159 21.54 -3.61 -14.75
C ARG A 159 20.08 -3.20 -14.89
N LYS A 160 19.42 -3.59 -15.98
CA LYS A 160 17.97 -3.43 -16.16
C LYS A 160 17.20 -4.19 -15.10
N MET A 161 17.57 -5.46 -14.83
CA MET A 161 16.94 -6.30 -13.81
C MET A 161 17.19 -5.78 -12.39
N THR A 162 18.39 -5.25 -12.10
CA THR A 162 18.68 -4.55 -10.83
C THR A 162 17.75 -3.36 -10.63
N THR A 163 17.59 -2.52 -11.66
CA THR A 163 16.67 -1.37 -11.60
C THR A 163 15.22 -1.84 -11.39
N ARG A 164 14.78 -2.84 -12.16
CA ARG A 164 13.43 -3.40 -12.04
C ARG A 164 13.14 -3.99 -10.66
N HIS A 165 14.09 -4.72 -10.10
CA HIS A 165 13.96 -5.27 -8.75
C HIS A 165 13.75 -4.17 -7.71
N ARG A 166 14.55 -3.08 -7.79
CA ARG A 166 14.39 -1.91 -6.91
C ARG A 166 13.04 -1.22 -7.10
N THR A 167 12.55 -1.10 -8.34
CA THR A 167 11.22 -0.54 -8.60
C THR A 167 10.10 -1.40 -8.02
N TYR A 168 10.21 -2.73 -8.08
CA TYR A 168 9.25 -3.62 -7.42
C TYR A 168 9.28 -3.50 -5.89
N LEU A 169 10.48 -3.41 -5.28
CA LEU A 169 10.61 -3.18 -3.84
C LEU A 169 9.93 -1.85 -3.44
N PHE A 170 10.16 -0.80 -4.22
CA PHE A 170 9.51 0.50 -4.01
C PHE A 170 7.98 0.39 -4.12
N MET A 171 7.48 -0.26 -5.18
CA MET A 171 6.05 -0.51 -5.40
C MET A 171 5.39 -1.22 -4.21
N LEU A 172 5.99 -2.31 -3.74
CA LEU A 172 5.46 -3.08 -2.63
C LEU A 172 5.58 -2.33 -1.29
N ALA A 173 6.59 -1.48 -1.13
CA ALA A 173 6.75 -0.64 0.06
C ALA A 173 5.67 0.44 0.16
N VAL A 174 5.42 1.19 -0.92
CA VAL A 174 4.35 2.21 -0.94
C VAL A 174 2.97 1.57 -0.82
N ALA A 175 2.75 0.41 -1.46
CA ALA A 175 1.52 -0.35 -1.29
C ALA A 175 1.35 -0.84 0.16
N THR A 176 2.43 -1.24 0.84
CA THR A 176 2.35 -1.61 2.26
C THR A 176 1.91 -0.43 3.13
N ALA A 177 2.50 0.75 2.95
CA ALA A 177 2.10 1.95 3.69
C ALA A 177 0.62 2.31 3.44
N HIS A 178 0.20 2.22 2.18
CA HIS A 178 -1.20 2.39 1.77
C HIS A 178 -2.13 1.41 2.50
N GLU A 179 -1.87 0.11 2.42
CA GLU A 179 -2.74 -0.91 3.02
C GLU A 179 -2.75 -0.87 4.56
N LEU A 180 -1.63 -0.54 5.18
CA LEU A 180 -1.57 -0.30 6.63
C LEU A 180 -2.45 0.87 7.06
N THR A 181 -2.69 1.85 6.18
CA THR A 181 -3.62 2.95 6.44
C THR A 181 -5.07 2.46 6.50
N HIS A 182 -5.47 1.58 5.58
CA HIS A 182 -6.80 0.96 5.64
C HIS A 182 -6.97 0.08 6.88
N LEU A 183 -5.93 -0.66 7.27
CA LEU A 183 -5.93 -1.41 8.54
C LEU A 183 -5.97 -0.47 9.76
N PHE A 184 -5.36 0.72 9.70
CA PHE A 184 -5.47 1.72 10.75
C PHE A 184 -6.91 2.24 10.90
N VAL A 185 -7.61 2.48 9.78
CA VAL A 185 -9.05 2.78 9.83
C VAL A 185 -9.84 1.62 10.44
N GLY A 186 -9.50 0.36 10.13
CA GLY A 186 -10.09 -0.82 10.76
C GLY A 186 -9.82 -0.92 12.27
N TYR A 187 -8.62 -0.52 12.69
CA TYR A 187 -8.24 -0.40 14.10
C TYR A 187 -9.09 0.65 14.83
N LEU A 188 -9.25 1.84 14.24
CA LEU A 188 -10.12 2.90 14.77
C LEU A 188 -11.60 2.53 14.73
N ALA A 189 -12.01 1.64 13.82
CA ALA A 189 -13.35 1.06 13.78
C ALA A 189 -13.56 -0.02 14.86
N GLN A 190 -12.57 -0.31 15.70
CA GLN A 190 -12.69 -1.14 16.90
C GLN A 190 -13.29 -2.53 16.62
N GLY A 191 -12.83 -3.17 15.53
CA GLY A 191 -13.26 -4.53 15.16
C GLY A 191 -14.61 -4.59 14.43
N HIS A 192 -15.28 -3.46 14.20
CA HIS A 192 -16.47 -3.42 13.36
C HIS A 192 -16.11 -3.60 11.88
N ASP A 193 -16.80 -4.54 11.23
CA ASP A 193 -16.63 -4.88 9.82
C ASP A 193 -17.96 -4.71 9.06
N THR A 194 -18.46 -3.48 9.05
CA THR A 194 -19.66 -3.09 8.30
C THR A 194 -19.34 -1.86 7.46
N VAL A 195 -20.00 -1.67 6.31
CA VAL A 195 -19.71 -0.55 5.38
C VAL A 195 -19.73 0.81 6.08
N VAL A 196 -20.57 0.99 7.10
CA VAL A 196 -20.66 2.25 7.85
C VAL A 196 -19.42 2.56 8.71
N SER A 197 -18.62 1.54 9.06
CA SER A 197 -17.34 1.67 9.79
C SER A 197 -16.11 1.65 8.86
N TYR A 198 -16.32 1.72 7.54
CA TYR A 198 -15.24 1.89 6.56
C TYR A 198 -14.94 3.38 6.37
N THR A 199 -13.88 3.67 5.62
CA THR A 199 -13.49 5.03 5.25
C THR A 199 -14.68 5.76 4.62
N PRO A 200 -15.15 6.90 5.18
CA PRO A 200 -16.27 7.63 4.62
C PRO A 200 -15.98 8.10 3.18
N PRO A 201 -16.99 8.17 2.29
CA PRO A 201 -16.82 8.59 0.89
C PRO A 201 -16.06 9.91 0.70
N ALA A 202 -16.31 10.90 1.57
CA ALA A 202 -15.63 12.20 1.51
C ALA A 202 -14.12 12.13 1.83
N VAL A 203 -13.66 11.05 2.46
CA VAL A 203 -12.26 10.82 2.78
C VAL A 203 -11.61 10.05 1.63
N SER A 204 -11.38 10.77 0.54
CA SER A 204 -10.72 10.25 -0.65
C SER A 204 -9.88 11.33 -1.34
N TYR A 205 -9.19 10.94 -2.41
CA TYR A 205 -8.37 11.80 -3.26
C TYR A 205 -8.69 11.51 -4.73
N LEU A 206 -8.71 12.52 -5.62
CA LEU A 206 -9.00 12.37 -7.06
C LEU A 206 -10.20 11.47 -7.43
N ASN A 207 -11.24 11.43 -6.58
CA ASN A 207 -12.40 10.55 -6.74
C ASN A 207 -12.08 9.05 -6.79
N TYR A 208 -10.94 8.60 -6.25
CA TYR A 208 -10.74 7.18 -5.96
C TYR A 208 -11.85 6.72 -4.99
N ALA A 209 -12.33 5.49 -5.16
CA ALA A 209 -13.40 4.94 -4.35
C ALA A 209 -13.02 3.52 -3.92
N GLY A 210 -13.37 3.16 -2.69
CA GLY A 210 -13.08 1.81 -2.19
C GLY A 210 -14.11 0.82 -2.65
N LEU A 211 -15.33 0.99 -2.15
CA LEU A 211 -16.51 0.26 -2.58
C LEU A 211 -17.44 1.18 -3.35
N ASN A 212 -18.03 0.64 -4.41
CA ASN A 212 -19.11 1.26 -5.15
C ASN A 212 -20.36 0.40 -5.04
N ASP A 213 -21.54 1.04 -5.13
CA ASP A 213 -22.80 0.32 -5.30
C ASP A 213 -22.95 -0.21 -6.73
N MET A 214 -24.07 -0.90 -7.00
CA MET A 214 -24.37 -1.44 -8.31
C MET A 214 -24.60 -0.38 -9.41
N TYR A 215 -24.75 0.89 -9.02
CA TYR A 215 -24.93 2.04 -9.91
C TYR A 215 -23.64 2.85 -10.07
N GLY A 216 -22.53 2.43 -9.45
CA GLY A 216 -21.25 3.10 -9.51
C GLY A 216 -21.08 4.26 -8.53
N HIS A 217 -22.00 4.45 -7.58
CA HIS A 217 -21.84 5.46 -6.53
C HIS A 217 -20.88 4.98 -5.45
N MET A 218 -20.01 5.88 -4.99
CA MET A 218 -19.04 5.60 -3.95
C MET A 218 -19.71 5.35 -2.59
N LEU A 219 -19.59 4.12 -2.10
CA LEU A 219 -20.02 3.70 -0.77
C LEU A 219 -18.97 3.97 0.30
N THR A 220 -17.68 3.90 -0.07
CA THR A 220 -16.56 4.18 0.84
C THR A 220 -15.46 4.97 0.13
N GLY A 221 -14.78 5.85 0.86
CA GLY A 221 -13.60 6.56 0.37
C GLY A 221 -12.35 5.70 0.40
N GLU A 222 -11.21 6.29 0.03
CA GLU A 222 -9.90 5.63 -0.09
C GLU A 222 -8.85 6.26 0.82
N SER A 223 -8.76 5.77 2.05
CA SER A 223 -7.87 6.32 3.07
C SER A 223 -6.39 6.19 2.72
N GLY A 224 -6.00 5.12 2.03
CA GLY A 224 -4.64 4.96 1.52
C GLY A 224 -4.25 6.07 0.55
N ARG A 225 -5.17 6.49 -0.34
CA ARG A 225 -4.92 7.63 -1.25
C ARG A 225 -4.83 8.96 -0.53
N VAL A 226 -5.59 9.15 0.54
CA VAL A 226 -5.45 10.33 1.40
C VAL A 226 -4.08 10.34 2.09
N LEU A 227 -3.59 9.20 2.59
CA LEU A 227 -2.22 9.09 3.10
C LEU A 227 -1.21 9.49 2.03
N GLU A 228 -1.27 8.89 0.84
CA GLU A 228 -0.34 9.17 -0.26
C GLU A 228 -0.30 10.66 -0.61
N SER A 229 -1.47 11.31 -0.72
CA SER A 229 -1.55 12.75 -0.98
C SER A 229 -0.83 13.62 0.05
N ARG A 230 -0.84 13.20 1.33
CA ARG A 230 -0.25 13.94 2.45
C ARG A 230 1.23 13.65 2.62
N LEU A 231 1.62 12.38 2.44
CA LEU A 231 2.97 11.91 2.72
C LEU A 231 3.87 11.99 1.48
N PHE A 232 3.37 11.55 0.33
CA PHE A 232 4.16 11.44 -0.89
C PHE A 232 4.00 12.64 -1.83
N GLY A 233 3.01 13.51 -1.58
CA GLY A 233 2.71 14.70 -2.39
C GLY A 233 1.62 14.48 -3.44
N GLY A 234 1.01 13.30 -3.47
CA GLY A 234 -0.08 12.94 -4.38
C GLY A 234 -0.27 11.42 -4.44
N SER A 235 -1.16 10.96 -5.30
CA SER A 235 -1.46 9.54 -5.48
C SER A 235 -0.38 8.86 -6.31
N ILE A 236 0.17 7.73 -5.85
CA ILE A 236 1.21 7.01 -6.58
C ILE A 236 0.57 6.19 -7.70
N GLU A 237 1.14 6.27 -8.90
CA GLU A 237 0.73 5.50 -10.07
C GLU A 237 1.94 4.84 -10.72
N PHE A 238 1.78 3.60 -11.19
CA PHE A 238 2.79 2.89 -11.97
C PHE A 238 2.30 2.77 -13.41
N TYR A 239 2.93 3.52 -14.31
CA TYR A 239 2.57 3.50 -15.73
C TYR A 239 3.39 2.46 -16.48
N ARG A 240 2.74 1.72 -17.37
CA ARG A 240 3.40 0.81 -18.28
C ARG A 240 4.21 1.57 -19.32
N ASP A 241 5.45 1.16 -19.52
CA ASP A 241 6.26 1.52 -20.68
C ASP A 241 6.02 0.50 -21.80
N ILE A 242 5.43 0.93 -22.91
CA ILE A 242 5.13 0.05 -24.06
C ILE A 242 6.40 -0.46 -24.76
N SER A 243 7.54 0.18 -24.53
CA SER A 243 8.83 -0.26 -25.07
C SER A 243 9.52 -1.32 -24.19
N ASP A 244 9.01 -1.55 -22.97
CA ASP A 244 9.51 -2.58 -22.06
C ASP A 244 8.67 -3.87 -22.12
N ASP A 245 9.23 -4.96 -21.61
CA ASP A 245 8.57 -6.26 -21.56
C ASP A 245 7.36 -6.29 -20.59
N LYS A 246 6.60 -7.38 -20.67
CA LYS A 246 5.34 -7.56 -19.92
C LYS A 246 5.54 -7.73 -18.40
N ASP A 247 6.74 -8.04 -17.94
CA ASP A 247 7.04 -8.34 -16.53
C ASP A 247 7.62 -7.12 -15.80
N GLN A 248 7.44 -5.93 -16.38
CA GLN A 248 7.87 -4.65 -15.81
C GLN A 248 7.08 -4.27 -14.54
N ALA A 249 7.76 -3.54 -13.65
CA ALA A 249 7.13 -2.88 -12.50
C ALA A 249 6.40 -1.57 -12.90
N GLY A 250 6.53 -1.13 -14.15
CA GLY A 250 6.09 0.20 -14.58
C GLY A 250 6.99 1.32 -14.06
N ILE A 251 6.70 2.54 -14.50
CA ILE A 251 7.40 3.76 -14.12
C ILE A 251 6.57 4.46 -13.06
N PRO A 252 7.13 4.76 -11.87
CA PRO A 252 6.39 5.41 -10.80
C PRO A 252 6.22 6.92 -11.05
N TYR A 253 5.01 7.39 -10.82
CA TYR A 253 4.60 8.79 -10.90
C TYR A 253 3.78 9.16 -9.67
N ILE A 254 3.77 10.45 -9.34
CA ILE A 254 2.80 11.07 -8.44
C ILE A 254 1.75 11.79 -9.27
N LEU A 255 0.48 11.49 -9.05
CA LEU A 255 -0.65 12.28 -9.49
C LEU A 255 -0.97 13.35 -8.44
N ASP A 256 -0.81 14.61 -8.81
CA ASP A 256 -1.19 15.75 -7.97
C ASP A 256 -2.71 15.99 -7.97
N SER A 257 -3.16 17.03 -7.26
CA SER A 257 -4.59 17.33 -7.10
C SER A 257 -5.30 17.71 -8.40
N ASP A 258 -4.54 18.10 -9.41
CA ASP A 258 -5.02 18.44 -10.76
C ASP A 258 -4.91 17.23 -11.71
N ALA A 259 -4.58 16.04 -11.18
CA ALA A 259 -4.33 14.80 -11.90
C ALA A 259 -3.19 14.89 -12.93
N ASN A 260 -2.24 15.81 -12.73
CA ASN A 260 -1.00 15.84 -13.49
C ASN A 260 0.01 14.86 -12.90
N ALA A 261 0.72 14.15 -13.78
CA ALA A 261 1.66 13.11 -13.39
C ALA A 261 3.10 13.64 -13.37
N TRP A 262 3.75 13.51 -12.22
CA TRP A 262 5.14 13.87 -11.99
C TRP A 262 5.98 12.62 -11.77
N LYS A 263 7.02 12.42 -12.58
CA LYS A 263 7.86 11.21 -12.48
C LYS A 263 8.65 11.26 -11.18
N ILE A 264 8.60 10.20 -10.38
CA ILE A 264 9.37 10.12 -9.13
C ILE A 264 10.86 9.99 -9.47
N ASP A 265 11.71 10.76 -8.77
CA ASP A 265 13.16 10.71 -8.93
C ASP A 265 13.68 9.30 -8.62
N GLN A 266 14.51 8.75 -9.50
CA GLN A 266 15.10 7.42 -9.31
C GLN A 266 15.96 7.34 -8.05
N ASN A 267 16.61 8.44 -7.64
CA ASN A 267 17.36 8.49 -6.39
C ASN A 267 16.44 8.30 -5.17
N CYS A 268 15.21 8.83 -5.23
CA CYS A 268 14.21 8.63 -4.19
C CYS A 268 13.88 7.14 -4.04
N LEU A 269 13.65 6.44 -5.16
CA LEU A 269 13.43 4.99 -5.18
C LEU A 269 14.59 4.22 -4.55
N VAL A 270 15.81 4.50 -5.01
CA VAL A 270 17.02 3.78 -4.57
C VAL A 270 17.26 4.00 -3.09
N GLN A 271 17.19 5.24 -2.61
CA GLN A 271 17.39 5.54 -1.18
C GLN A 271 16.33 4.86 -0.31
N LEU A 272 15.05 4.91 -0.70
CA LEU A 272 13.98 4.27 0.06
C LEU A 272 14.23 2.77 0.23
N VAL A 273 14.62 2.06 -0.83
CA VAL A 273 14.76 0.59 -0.77
C VAL A 273 16.13 0.11 -0.27
N THR A 274 17.14 0.99 -0.21
CA THR A 274 18.50 0.60 0.23
C THR A 274 18.95 1.25 1.53
N ARG A 275 18.34 2.38 1.93
CA ARG A 275 18.74 3.22 3.07
C ARG A 275 17.52 3.83 3.78
N ILE A 276 16.48 3.03 4.02
CA ILE A 276 15.22 3.52 4.61
C ILE A 276 15.42 4.27 5.94
N GLU A 277 16.40 3.88 6.74
CA GLU A 277 16.69 4.55 8.02
C GLU A 277 17.12 6.01 7.82
N GLU A 278 17.91 6.28 6.78
CA GLU A 278 18.41 7.63 6.42
C GLU A 278 17.43 8.41 5.54
N PHE A 279 16.42 7.75 4.96
CA PHE A 279 15.50 8.37 4.02
C PHE A 279 14.61 9.41 4.71
N ASP A 280 14.61 10.66 4.27
CA ASP A 280 13.82 11.74 4.88
C ASP A 280 13.22 12.70 3.85
N THR A 281 13.01 12.22 2.62
CA THR A 281 12.49 13.04 1.52
C THR A 281 10.98 12.91 1.44
N PHE A 282 10.27 13.84 2.08
CA PHE A 282 8.81 14.01 1.96
C PHE A 282 8.45 15.46 1.58
N PRO A 283 7.52 15.69 0.63
CA PRO A 283 7.00 14.70 -0.32
C PRO A 283 8.12 14.10 -1.18
N PHE A 284 7.85 13.00 -1.90
CA PHE A 284 8.90 12.38 -2.71
C PHE A 284 9.38 13.35 -3.79
N ALA A 285 10.70 13.38 -4.01
CA ALA A 285 11.29 14.19 -5.06
C ALA A 285 10.83 13.71 -6.45
N THR A 286 10.54 14.66 -7.34
CA THR A 286 10.12 14.40 -8.72
C THR A 286 11.10 14.98 -9.72
N THR A 287 11.04 14.48 -10.96
CA THR A 287 11.89 14.91 -12.07
C THR A 287 11.09 15.15 -13.34
N GLY A 288 11.58 16.07 -14.18
CA GLY A 288 10.92 16.44 -15.43
C GLY A 288 9.73 17.38 -15.22
N GLY A 289 8.95 17.57 -16.29
CA GLY A 289 7.71 18.35 -16.26
C GLY A 289 6.48 17.49 -15.97
N ALA A 290 5.43 18.14 -15.45
CA ALA A 290 4.11 17.55 -15.27
C ALA A 290 3.57 17.01 -16.60
N LEU A 291 2.93 15.85 -16.58
CA LEU A 291 2.24 15.28 -17.74
C LEU A 291 0.73 15.32 -17.49
N THR A 292 0.00 15.97 -18.39
CA THR A 292 -1.48 15.89 -18.39
C THR A 292 -1.95 14.49 -18.76
N PHE A 293 -3.25 14.26 -18.72
CA PHE A 293 -3.82 13.00 -19.21
C PHE A 293 -3.50 12.77 -20.70
N GLU A 294 -3.62 13.80 -21.53
CA GLU A 294 -3.32 13.75 -22.96
C GLU A 294 -1.83 13.45 -23.21
N ASP A 295 -0.93 14.08 -22.44
CA ASP A 295 0.50 13.80 -22.55
C ASP A 295 0.83 12.34 -22.23
N ARG A 296 0.19 11.77 -21.21
CA ARG A 296 0.35 10.36 -20.83
C ARG A 296 -0.12 9.44 -21.95
N GLN A 297 -1.30 9.70 -22.51
CA GLN A 297 -1.83 8.93 -23.64
C GLN A 297 -0.92 9.01 -24.87
N ALA A 298 -0.46 10.23 -25.22
CA ALA A 298 0.43 10.44 -26.36
C ALA A 298 1.77 9.70 -26.21
N ARG A 299 2.26 9.52 -24.99
CA ARG A 299 3.48 8.78 -24.67
C ARG A 299 3.27 7.27 -24.50
N GLY A 300 2.03 6.78 -24.65
CA GLY A 300 1.70 5.38 -24.40
C GLY A 300 1.82 4.96 -22.92
N LEU A 301 1.85 5.93 -22.00
CA LEU A 301 1.86 5.68 -20.56
C LEU A 301 0.45 5.32 -20.10
N LEU A 302 0.12 4.05 -20.27
CA LEU A 302 -1.13 3.47 -19.81
C LEU A 302 -0.96 3.04 -18.35
N SER A 303 -1.98 3.26 -17.51
CA SER A 303 -2.04 2.56 -16.22
C SER A 303 -1.87 1.06 -16.51
N LEU A 304 -1.18 0.32 -15.64
CA LEU A 304 -0.83 -1.09 -15.89
C LEU A 304 -2.03 -1.96 -16.36
N GLY A 305 -3.27 -1.49 -16.12
CA GLY A 305 -4.54 -2.15 -16.46
C GLY A 305 -5.31 -1.66 -17.67
N ALA A 306 -4.86 -0.60 -18.35
CA ALA A 306 -5.67 0.08 -19.36
C ALA A 306 -5.66 -0.61 -20.75
N ALA A 307 -5.79 -1.93 -20.79
CA ALA A 307 -6.31 -2.61 -21.97
C ALA A 307 -7.86 -2.52 -21.99
N GLY A 308 -8.39 -1.31 -22.24
CA GLY A 308 -9.75 -1.17 -22.79
C GLY A 308 -10.91 -0.77 -21.88
N SER A 309 -10.73 -0.11 -20.74
CA SER A 309 -11.85 0.52 -20.02
C SER A 309 -11.49 1.87 -19.40
N GLN A 310 -12.41 2.84 -19.53
CA GLN A 310 -12.38 4.13 -18.84
C GLN A 310 -12.20 3.92 -17.33
N GLY A 311 -11.26 4.65 -16.73
CA GLY A 311 -11.10 4.74 -15.27
C GLY A 311 -10.73 3.42 -14.59
N GLY A 312 -9.51 2.93 -14.81
CA GLY A 312 -8.95 1.83 -14.02
C GLY A 312 -8.75 2.28 -12.58
N THR A 313 -9.61 1.81 -11.68
CA THR A 313 -9.48 2.01 -10.23
C THR A 313 -8.23 1.27 -9.76
N PHE A 314 -7.25 2.01 -9.25
CA PHE A 314 -6.16 1.47 -8.45
C PHE A 314 -6.80 0.76 -7.25
N MET A 315 -6.61 -0.55 -7.16
CA MET A 315 -7.00 -1.39 -6.02
C MET A 315 -8.50 -1.33 -5.66
N ARG A 316 -9.24 -2.40 -5.96
CA ARG A 316 -10.66 -2.51 -5.60
C ARG A 316 -10.81 -3.18 -4.25
N ALA A 317 -11.73 -2.69 -3.42
CA ALA A 317 -12.19 -3.47 -2.29
C ALA A 317 -12.95 -4.73 -2.78
N ARG A 318 -12.92 -5.75 -1.92
CA ARG A 318 -13.49 -7.10 -2.08
C ARG A 318 -14.78 -7.11 -2.92
N GLN A 319 -14.78 -7.84 -4.04
CA GLN A 319 -16.02 -8.36 -4.60
C GLN A 319 -16.52 -9.48 -3.66
N GLY A 320 -17.77 -9.34 -3.21
CA GLY A 320 -18.44 -10.27 -2.28
C GLY A 320 -18.41 -11.71 -2.76
#